data_AF-A0A1X7SGQ3-F1
#
_entry.id   AF-A0A1X7SGQ3-F1
#
_cell.length_a   1.000
_cell.length_b   1.000
_cell.length_c   1.000
_cell.angle_alpha   90.00
_cell.angle_beta   90.00
_cell.angle_gamma   90.00
#
_symmetry.space_group_name_H-M   'P 1'
#
loop_
_entity.id
_entity.type
_entity.pdbx_description
1 polymer ?
#
loop_
_entity_poly.entity_id
_entity_poly.type
_entity_poly.pdbx_seq_one_letter_code
_entity_poly.pdbx_strand_id
1 'polypeptide(L)'
;MQQIYFYGVHGLAGFFATSVLLIMIVLPTLYILLYPLKWFQKVLDCLHLRKQLVISLGDVFTGPYKNGTENTYDYRFMAGLYLLARIIILSQFVYGYYSIFSIPISQACCSFLLAVLVIFFRPFQRNIHSFTEFLILLVVMALGCSFSVASFWILFKSQVDSYS
;
A
#
# COMPACT_ATOMS: atom_id res chain seq x y z
N MET A 1 29.34 1.34 17.97
CA MET A 1 28.62 1.03 19.23
C MET A 1 27.48 0.07 18.88
N GLN A 2 27.56 -1.20 19.29
CA GLN A 2 26.46 -2.14 19.09
C GLN A 2 25.31 -1.75 20.04
N GLN A 3 24.10 -1.59 19.50
CA GLN A 3 22.91 -1.30 20.31
C GLN A 3 22.54 -2.54 21.15
N ILE A 4 22.99 -2.56 22.42
CA ILE A 4 22.68 -3.61 23.41
C ILE A 4 21.19 -3.59 23.82
N TYR A 5 20.41 -2.63 23.32
CA TYR A 5 19.00 -2.41 23.67
C TYR A 5 18.04 -3.56 23.23
N PHE A 6 18.48 -4.41 22.29
CA PHE A 6 17.69 -5.53 21.76
C PHE A 6 18.09 -6.91 22.30
N TYR A 7 18.75 -6.98 23.46
CA TYR A 7 19.11 -8.26 24.06
C TYR A 7 17.97 -8.81 24.95
N GLY A 8 17.31 -9.88 24.52
CA GLY A 8 16.31 -10.62 25.31
C GLY A 8 14.84 -10.17 25.16
N VAL A 9 14.13 -10.04 26.28
CA VAL A 9 12.66 -9.89 26.38
C VAL A 9 12.11 -8.64 25.67
N HIS A 10 12.90 -7.55 25.61
CA HIS A 10 12.50 -6.32 24.93
C HIS A 10 12.49 -6.42 23.40
N GLY A 11 13.36 -7.23 22.79
CA GLY A 11 13.29 -7.52 21.36
C GLY A 11 12.04 -8.31 21.00
N LEU A 12 11.65 -9.25 21.85
CA LEU A 12 10.44 -10.05 21.71
C LEU A 12 9.18 -9.19 21.89
N ALA A 13 9.16 -8.28 22.86
CA ALA A 13 8.07 -7.33 23.05
C ALA A 13 7.94 -6.34 21.88
N GLY A 14 9.06 -5.83 21.35
CA GLY A 14 9.08 -4.97 20.17
C GLY A 14 8.58 -5.71 18.93
N PHE A 15 9.03 -6.95 18.70
CA PHE A 15 8.54 -7.79 17.61
C PHE A 15 7.04 -8.07 17.73
N PHE A 16 6.56 -8.37 18.95
CA PHE A 16 5.14 -8.59 19.20
C PHE A 16 4.31 -7.32 18.94
N ALA A 17 4.75 -6.16 19.44
CA ALA A 17 4.07 -4.89 19.20
C ALA A 17 4.01 -4.56 17.70
N THR A 18 5.12 -4.71 16.98
CA THR A 18 5.15 -4.52 15.52
C THR A 18 4.24 -5.50 14.79
N SER A 19 4.21 -6.76 15.21
CA SER A 19 3.34 -7.79 14.61
C SER A 19 1.86 -7.49 14.87
N VAL A 20 1.48 -7.07 16.08
CA VAL A 20 0.11 -6.66 16.40
C VAL A 20 -0.30 -5.44 15.59
N LEU A 21 0.57 -4.44 15.49
CA LEU A 21 0.34 -3.26 14.68
C LEU A 21 0.16 -3.62 13.19
N LEU A 22 1.01 -4.50 12.68
CA LEU A 22 0.93 -5.03 11.32
C LEU A 22 -0.41 -5.74 11.09
N ILE A 23 -0.82 -6.62 12.00
CA ILE A 23 -2.10 -7.32 11.93
C ILE A 23 -3.25 -6.30 11.98
N MET A 24 -3.23 -5.31 12.87
CA MET A 24 -4.29 -4.31 12.94
C MET A 24 -4.44 -3.47 11.66
N ILE A 25 -3.40 -3.38 10.82
CA ILE A 25 -3.44 -2.66 9.53
C ILE A 25 -3.80 -3.63 8.39
N VAL A 26 -3.15 -4.79 8.33
CA VAL A 26 -3.30 -5.79 7.26
C VAL A 26 -4.67 -6.46 7.31
N LEU A 27 -5.16 -6.75 8.51
CA LEU A 27 -6.41 -7.46 8.74
C LEU A 27 -7.63 -6.67 8.18
N PRO A 28 -7.86 -5.38 8.50
CA PRO A 28 -8.90 -4.57 7.83
C PRO A 28 -8.76 -4.55 6.31
N THR A 29 -7.52 -4.50 5.82
CA THR A 29 -7.22 -4.39 4.39
C THR A 29 -7.61 -5.66 3.63
N LEU A 30 -7.19 -6.82 4.15
CA LEU A 30 -7.62 -8.13 3.64
C LEU A 30 -9.12 -8.32 3.79
N TYR A 31 -9.72 -7.86 4.89
CA TYR A 31 -11.17 -7.94 5.06
C TYR A 31 -11.92 -7.18 3.96
N ILE A 32 -11.55 -5.93 3.68
CA ILE A 32 -12.20 -5.13 2.62
C ILE A 32 -11.97 -5.74 1.24
N LEU A 33 -10.77 -6.28 0.99
CA LEU A 33 -10.43 -6.93 -0.28
C LEU A 33 -11.21 -8.23 -0.50
N LEU A 34 -11.38 -9.03 0.54
CA LEU A 34 -12.06 -10.33 0.48
C LEU A 34 -13.58 -10.21 0.65
N TYR A 35 -14.08 -9.09 1.18
CA TYR A 35 -15.52 -8.83 1.32
C TYR A 35 -16.36 -9.04 0.05
N PRO A 36 -15.94 -8.62 -1.18
CA PRO A 36 -16.69 -8.90 -2.40
C PRO A 36 -16.75 -10.39 -2.78
N LEU A 37 -15.92 -11.26 -2.19
CA LEU A 37 -15.93 -12.69 -2.49
C LEU A 37 -17.07 -13.40 -1.73
N LYS A 38 -18.02 -13.97 -2.47
CA LYS A 38 -19.18 -14.69 -1.90
C LYS A 38 -18.79 -15.84 -0.95
N TRP A 39 -17.66 -16.48 -1.18
CA TRP A 39 -17.16 -17.54 -0.29
C TRP A 39 -16.72 -17.00 1.07
N PHE A 40 -16.07 -15.83 1.10
CA PHE A 40 -15.62 -15.20 2.33
C PHE A 40 -16.81 -14.74 3.18
N GLN A 41 -17.85 -14.22 2.54
CA GLN A 41 -19.11 -13.90 3.20
C GLN A 41 -19.76 -15.13 3.85
N LYS A 42 -19.72 -16.30 3.19
CA LYS A 42 -20.21 -17.57 3.79
C LYS A 42 -19.40 -18.01 5.00
N VAL A 43 -18.08 -17.83 4.99
CA VAL A 43 -17.21 -18.15 6.14
C VAL A 43 -17.50 -17.21 7.32
N LEU A 44 -17.66 -15.91 7.07
CA LEU A 44 -18.06 -14.93 8.08
C LEU A 44 -19.44 -15.23 8.68
N ASP A 45 -20.40 -15.65 7.84
CA ASP A 45 -21.73 -16.07 8.29
C ASP A 45 -21.66 -17.33 9.17
N CYS A 46 -20.77 -18.27 8.85
CA CYS A 46 -20.55 -19.47 9.68
C CYS A 46 -19.98 -19.11 11.06
N LEU A 47 -19.08 -18.12 11.11
CA LEU A 47 -18.42 -17.67 12.34
C LEU A 47 -19.28 -16.78 13.25
N HIS A 48 -20.51 -16.42 12.85
CA HIS A 48 -21.40 -15.50 13.58
C HIS A 48 -20.73 -14.18 14.01
N LEU A 49 -19.64 -13.80 13.37
CA LEU A 49 -18.95 -12.54 13.62
C LEU A 49 -19.91 -11.42 13.26
N ARG A 50 -20.22 -10.59 14.26
CA ARG A 50 -21.25 -9.55 14.22
C ARG A 50 -21.18 -8.76 12.91
N LYS A 51 -22.10 -9.06 11.98
CA LYS A 51 -22.22 -8.41 10.66
C LYS A 51 -22.13 -6.88 10.76
N GLN A 52 -22.66 -6.33 11.84
CA GLN A 52 -22.70 -4.89 12.12
C GLN A 52 -21.32 -4.25 12.35
N LEU A 53 -20.38 -4.97 12.98
CA LEU A 53 -19.02 -4.46 13.23
C LEU A 53 -18.21 -4.47 11.93
N VAL A 54 -18.40 -5.49 11.11
CA VAL A 54 -17.81 -5.62 9.76
C VAL A 54 -18.35 -4.54 8.82
N ILE A 55 -19.67 -4.29 8.85
CA ILE A 55 -20.32 -3.25 8.05
C ILE A 55 -19.86 -1.86 8.51
N SER A 56 -19.80 -1.60 9.82
CA SER A 56 -19.34 -0.31 10.35
C SER A 56 -17.88 -0.03 10.01
N LEU A 57 -17.00 -1.03 10.13
CA LEU A 57 -15.60 -0.90 9.72
C LEU A 57 -15.49 -0.66 8.21
N GLY A 58 -16.25 -1.42 7.42
CA GLY A 58 -16.36 -1.24 5.98
C GLY A 58 -16.82 0.17 5.60
N ASP A 59 -17.85 0.71 6.26
CA ASP A 59 -18.36 2.07 6.02
C ASP A 59 -17.31 3.15 6.34
N VAL A 60 -16.54 3.00 7.42
CA VAL A 60 -15.49 3.96 7.78
C VAL A 60 -14.38 4.01 6.72
N PHE A 61 -13.94 2.86 6.21
CA PHE A 61 -12.88 2.80 5.20
C PHE A 61 -13.37 3.07 3.78
N THR A 62 -14.64 2.79 3.49
CA THR A 62 -15.20 2.90 2.15
C THR A 62 -16.06 4.14 1.92
N GLY A 63 -16.30 4.96 2.95
CA GLY A 63 -17.07 6.20 2.88
C GLY A 63 -16.74 7.14 1.70
N PRO A 64 -15.46 7.39 1.34
CA PRO A 64 -15.13 8.26 0.21
C PRO A 64 -15.24 7.58 -1.17
N TYR A 65 -15.42 6.26 -1.20
CA TYR A 65 -15.51 5.47 -2.42
C TYR A 65 -16.95 5.41 -2.94
N LYS A 66 -17.13 5.23 -4.24
CA LYS A 66 -18.46 5.13 -4.85
C LYS A 66 -19.19 3.89 -4.35
N ASN A 67 -20.35 4.12 -3.75
CA ASN A 67 -21.33 3.08 -3.43
C ASN A 67 -22.26 2.93 -4.63
N GLY A 68 -22.53 1.70 -5.07
CA GLY A 68 -23.29 1.41 -6.29
C GLY A 68 -24.81 1.66 -6.22
N THR A 69 -25.26 2.66 -5.44
CA THR A 69 -26.68 2.91 -5.15
C THR A 69 -27.46 3.55 -6.30
N GLU A 70 -26.80 3.94 -7.40
CA GLU A 70 -27.42 4.55 -8.59
C GLU A 70 -26.93 3.88 -9.89
N ASN A 71 -27.18 2.58 -10.08
CA ASN A 71 -26.84 1.84 -11.32
C ASN A 71 -25.34 1.90 -11.73
N THR A 72 -24.48 2.24 -10.78
CA THR A 72 -23.03 2.39 -10.94
C THR A 72 -22.32 1.25 -10.22
N TYR A 73 -21.14 0.87 -10.71
CA TYR A 73 -20.40 -0.25 -10.14
C TYR A 73 -19.94 0.06 -8.71
N ASP A 74 -20.02 -0.93 -7.82
CA ASP A 74 -19.53 -0.80 -6.45
C ASP A 74 -18.00 -0.89 -6.44
N TYR A 75 -17.33 0.21 -6.06
CA TYR A 75 -15.87 0.32 -6.02
C TYR A 75 -15.28 0.22 -4.62
N ARG A 76 -16.05 -0.24 -3.63
CA ARG A 76 -15.59 -0.41 -2.24
C ARG A 76 -14.37 -1.35 -2.12
N PHE A 77 -14.28 -2.36 -2.97
CA PHE A 77 -13.11 -3.26 -3.04
C PHE A 77 -11.82 -2.50 -3.39
N MET A 78 -11.94 -1.38 -4.09
CA MET A 78 -10.80 -0.59 -4.52
C MET A 78 -10.15 0.16 -3.34
N ALA A 79 -10.89 0.40 -2.25
CA ALA A 79 -10.31 0.87 -1.00
C ALA A 79 -9.30 -0.14 -0.43
N GLY A 80 -9.65 -1.43 -0.45
CA GLY A 80 -8.78 -2.51 -0.01
C GLY A 80 -7.54 -2.66 -0.89
N LEU A 81 -7.71 -2.66 -2.22
CA LEU A 81 -6.59 -2.71 -3.17
C LEU A 81 -5.65 -1.50 -3.03
N TYR A 82 -6.22 -0.30 -2.88
CA TYR A 82 -5.47 0.94 -2.72
C TYR A 82 -4.63 0.93 -1.43
N LEU A 83 -5.23 0.52 -0.32
CA LEU A 83 -4.54 0.41 0.97
C LEU A 83 -3.48 -0.70 0.93
N LEU A 84 -3.79 -1.86 0.33
CA LEU A 84 -2.82 -2.94 0.14
C LEU A 84 -1.60 -2.49 -0.68
N ALA A 85 -1.84 -1.78 -1.78
CA ALA A 85 -0.77 -1.27 -2.61
C ALA A 85 0.08 -0.22 -1.88
N ARG A 86 -0.51 0.63 -1.03
CA ARG A 86 0.24 1.52 -0.14
C ARG A 86 1.10 0.74 0.88
N ILE A 87 0.59 -0.35 1.45
CA ILE A 87 1.38 -1.22 2.36
C ILE A 87 2.57 -1.84 1.61
N ILE A 88 2.37 -2.30 0.37
CA ILE A 88 3.45 -2.86 -0.46
C ILE A 88 4.53 -1.81 -0.75
N ILE A 89 4.13 -0.58 -1.10
CA ILE A 89 5.09 0.51 -1.35
C ILE A 89 5.84 0.88 -0.06
N LEU A 90 5.15 0.92 1.09
CA LEU A 90 5.79 1.21 2.38
C LEU A 90 6.73 0.08 2.82
N SER A 91 6.39 -1.19 2.56
CA SER A 91 7.25 -2.32 2.92
C SER A 91 8.54 -2.31 2.09
N GLN A 92 8.47 -1.93 0.80
CA GLN A 92 9.65 -1.74 -0.04
C GLN A 92 10.64 -0.73 0.55
N PHE A 93 10.15 0.32 1.22
CA PHE A 93 10.99 1.31 1.90
C PHE A 93 11.70 0.72 3.13
N VAL A 94 11.03 -0.16 3.90
CA VAL A 94 11.60 -0.83 5.08
C VAL A 94 12.67 -1.85 4.68
N TYR A 95 12.47 -2.57 3.57
CA TYR A 95 13.48 -3.47 2.99
C TYR A 95 14.61 -2.72 2.25
N GLY A 96 14.54 -1.38 2.25
CA GLY A 96 15.42 -0.37 1.63
C GLY A 96 16.93 -0.56 1.69
N TYR A 97 17.43 -1.33 2.66
CA TYR A 97 18.84 -1.32 3.02
C TYR A 97 19.76 -2.08 2.03
N TYR A 98 19.23 -3.06 1.29
CA TYR A 98 20.07 -4.01 0.54
C TYR A 98 20.17 -3.75 -0.97
N SER A 99 19.30 -2.93 -1.58
CA SER A 99 19.32 -2.72 -3.04
C SER A 99 18.92 -1.30 -3.44
N ILE A 100 19.92 -0.49 -3.76
CA ILE A 100 19.78 0.93 -4.14
C ILE A 100 19.04 1.10 -5.48
N PHE A 101 19.09 0.09 -6.37
CA PHE A 101 18.50 0.17 -7.71
C PHE A 101 17.11 -0.47 -7.83
N SER A 102 16.91 -1.65 -7.22
CA SER A 102 15.66 -2.42 -7.42
C SER A 102 14.45 -1.71 -6.79
N ILE A 103 14.66 -1.03 -5.67
CA ILE A 103 13.62 -0.42 -4.85
C ILE A 103 12.99 0.81 -5.52
N PRO A 104 13.75 1.82 -5.99
CA PRO A 104 13.14 2.98 -6.66
C PRO A 104 12.47 2.61 -7.99
N ILE A 105 12.97 1.59 -8.71
CA ILE A 105 12.34 1.07 -9.93
C ILE A 105 11.01 0.38 -9.59
N SER A 106 11.00 -0.46 -8.56
CA SER A 106 9.77 -1.13 -8.11
C SER A 106 8.73 -0.13 -7.62
N GLN A 107 9.15 0.90 -6.86
CA GLN A 107 8.29 1.99 -6.41
C GLN A 107 7.68 2.77 -7.59
N ALA A 108 8.48 3.11 -8.60
CA ALA A 108 8.01 3.80 -9.80
C ALA A 108 6.98 2.95 -10.58
N CYS A 109 7.23 1.65 -10.71
CA CYS A 109 6.32 0.72 -11.38
C CYS A 109 5.00 0.54 -10.60
N CYS A 110 5.08 0.31 -9.29
CA CYS A 110 3.90 0.14 -8.43
C CYS A 110 3.05 1.41 -8.40
N SER A 111 3.66 2.59 -8.30
CA SER A 111 2.94 3.87 -8.32
C SER A 111 2.28 4.16 -9.67
N PHE A 112 2.94 3.83 -10.79
CA PHE A 112 2.36 3.95 -12.12
C PHE A 112 1.13 3.07 -12.31
N LEU A 113 1.21 1.78 -11.95
CA LEU A 113 0.07 0.86 -12.03
C LEU A 113 -1.12 1.37 -11.21
N LEU A 114 -0.85 1.88 -10.00
CA LEU A 114 -1.85 2.44 -9.12
C LEU A 114 -2.50 3.70 -9.71
N ALA A 115 -1.71 4.57 -10.35
CA ALA A 115 -2.19 5.76 -11.05
C ALA A 115 -3.13 5.41 -12.22
N VAL A 116 -2.78 4.40 -13.02
CA VAL A 116 -3.61 3.89 -14.12
C VAL A 116 -4.94 3.35 -13.58
N LEU A 117 -4.90 2.58 -12.49
CA LEU A 117 -6.11 2.06 -11.84
C LEU A 117 -7.02 3.20 -11.34
N VAL A 118 -6.45 4.24 -10.72
CA VAL A 118 -7.22 5.39 -10.22
C VAL A 118 -7.87 6.19 -11.36
N ILE A 119 -7.19 6.38 -12.49
CA ILE A 119 -7.76 7.07 -13.66
C ILE A 119 -8.88 6.25 -14.31
N PHE A 120 -8.66 4.95 -14.50
CA PHE A 120 -9.60 4.10 -15.23
C PHE A 120 -10.87 3.85 -14.41
N PHE A 121 -10.73 3.50 -13.13
CA PHE A 121 -11.86 3.14 -12.28
C PHE A 121 -12.54 4.35 -11.61
N ARG A 122 -11.84 5.49 -11.49
CA ARG A 122 -12.31 6.68 -10.75
C ARG A 122 -13.05 6.32 -9.46
N PRO A 123 -12.34 5.69 -8.51
CA PRO A 123 -12.97 4.95 -7.42
C PRO A 123 -13.63 5.87 -6.36
N PHE A 124 -13.26 7.15 -6.33
CA PHE A 124 -13.79 8.15 -5.40
C PHE A 124 -15.10 8.78 -5.88
N GLN A 125 -15.98 9.14 -4.94
CA GLN A 125 -17.25 9.82 -5.23
C GLN A 125 -17.03 11.19 -5.89
N ARG A 126 -16.07 11.97 -5.38
CA ARG A 126 -15.72 13.28 -5.93
C ARG A 126 -14.54 13.16 -6.90
N ASN A 127 -14.72 13.71 -8.10
CA ASN A 127 -13.70 13.70 -9.14
C ASN A 127 -12.41 14.42 -8.75
N ILE A 128 -12.49 15.43 -7.86
CA ILE A 128 -11.33 16.18 -7.36
C ILE A 128 -10.37 15.26 -6.61
N HIS A 129 -10.87 14.37 -5.74
CA HIS A 129 -10.02 13.45 -4.99
C HIS A 129 -9.33 12.44 -5.92
N SER A 130 -10.05 11.94 -6.93
CA SER A 130 -9.46 11.05 -7.93
C SER A 130 -8.35 11.72 -8.74
N PHE A 131 -8.50 13.02 -9.05
CA PHE A 131 -7.50 13.80 -9.78
C PHE A 131 -6.28 14.14 -8.91
N THR A 132 -6.51 14.57 -7.66
CA THR A 132 -5.43 14.86 -6.71
C THR A 132 -4.59 13.61 -6.43
N GLU A 133 -5.24 12.46 -6.21
CA GLU A 133 -4.54 11.20 -5.99
C GLU A 133 -3.72 10.76 -7.21
N PHE A 134 -4.27 10.90 -8.42
CA PHE A 134 -3.51 10.67 -9.64
C PHE A 134 -2.27 11.57 -9.73
N LEU A 135 -2.43 12.86 -9.45
CA LEU A 135 -1.33 13.83 -9.51
C LEU A 135 -0.24 13.51 -8.48
N ILE A 136 -0.62 13.14 -7.26
CA ILE A 136 0.32 12.71 -6.22
C ILE A 136 1.09 11.46 -6.67
N LEU A 137 0.39 10.44 -7.20
CA LEU A 137 1.03 9.21 -7.67
C LEU A 137 1.99 9.47 -8.85
N LEU A 138 1.65 10.41 -9.75
CA LEU A 138 2.52 10.84 -10.84
C LEU A 138 3.80 11.50 -10.33
N VAL A 139 3.69 12.38 -9.33
CA VAL A 139 4.85 13.03 -8.70
C VAL A 139 5.74 11.99 -8.00
N VAL A 140 5.15 11.04 -7.27
CA VAL A 140 5.89 9.96 -6.61
C VAL A 140 6.63 9.09 -7.62
N MET A 141 6.00 8.76 -8.75
CA MET A 141 6.64 8.04 -9.85
C MET A 141 7.83 8.83 -10.41
N ALA A 142 7.65 10.12 -10.70
CA ALA A 142 8.71 10.97 -11.23
C ALA A 142 9.92 11.05 -10.29
N LEU A 143 9.67 11.16 -8.98
CA LEU A 143 10.72 11.11 -7.97
C LEU A 143 11.45 9.76 -8.00
N GLY A 144 10.73 8.63 -7.99
CA GLY A 144 11.35 7.29 -8.08
C GLY A 144 12.23 7.11 -9.33
N CYS A 145 11.78 7.60 -10.48
CA CYS A 145 12.56 7.60 -11.71
C CYS A 145 13.82 8.48 -11.60
N SER A 146 13.69 9.69 -11.04
CA SER A 146 14.83 10.60 -10.88
C SER A 146 15.92 10.04 -9.95
N PHE A 147 15.52 9.39 -8.85
CA PHE A 147 16.44 8.70 -7.94
C PHE A 147 17.16 7.54 -8.62
N SER A 148 16.46 6.78 -9.47
CA SER A 148 17.05 5.69 -10.24
C SER A 148 18.12 6.20 -11.22
N VAL A 149 17.80 7.28 -11.96
CA VAL A 149 18.73 7.92 -12.91
C VAL A 149 19.95 8.50 -12.20
N ALA A 150 19.75 9.20 -11.08
CA ALA A 150 20.84 9.75 -10.28
C ALA A 150 21.78 8.65 -9.75
N SER A 151 21.21 7.54 -9.27
CA SER A 151 21.99 6.39 -8.79
C SER A 151 22.81 5.75 -9.91
N PHE A 152 22.24 5.65 -11.12
CA PHE A 152 22.94 5.14 -12.30
C PHE A 152 24.09 6.05 -12.72
N TRP A 153 23.88 7.37 -12.70
CA TRP A 153 24.89 8.37 -13.03
C TRP A 153 26.08 8.33 -12.06
N ILE A 154 25.82 8.21 -10.76
CA ILE A 154 26.86 8.10 -9.72
C ILE A 154 27.70 6.83 -9.93
N LEU A 155 27.06 5.69 -10.21
CA LEU A 155 27.75 4.44 -10.49
C LEU A 155 28.65 4.56 -11.74
N PHE A 156 28.11 5.13 -12.81
CA PHE A 156 28.86 5.32 -14.06
C PHE A 156 30.08 6.21 -13.83
N LYS A 157 29.90 7.33 -13.11
CA LYS A 157 31.02 8.22 -12.77
C LYS A 157 32.09 7.53 -11.92
N SER A 158 31.70 6.75 -10.91
CA SER A 158 32.64 5.97 -10.09
C SER A 158 33.46 4.96 -10.89
N GLN A 159 32.88 4.37 -11.95
CA GLN A 159 33.62 3.47 -12.84
C GLN A 159 34.64 4.24 -13.67
N VAL A 160 34.23 5.36 -14.29
CA VAL A 160 35.13 6.19 -15.11
C VAL A 160 36.32 6.72 -14.30
N ASP A 161 36.09 7.19 -13.07
CA ASP A 161 37.14 7.71 -12.19
C ASP A 161 38.12 6.63 -11.69
N SER A 162 37.77 5.34 -11.81
CA SER A 162 38.67 4.22 -11.45
C SER A 162 39.59 3.77 -12.60
N TYR A 163 39.35 4.26 -13.83
CA TYR A 163 40.14 3.92 -15.03
C TYR A 163 41.01 5.09 -15.56
N SER A 164 41.00 6.25 -14.91
CA SER A 164 41.96 7.36 -15.12
C SER A 164 43.02 7.39 -14.03
#